data_AF-A0A7K4NG15-F1
#
_entry.id   AF-A0A7K4NG15-F1
#
_cell.length_a   1.000
_cell.length_b   1.000
_cell.length_c   1.000
_cell.angle_alpha   90.00
_cell.angle_beta   90.00
_cell.angle_gamma   90.00
#
_symmetry.space_group_name_H-M   'P 1'
#
loop_
_entity.id
_entity.type
_entity.pdbx_description
1 polymer ?
#
loop_
_entity_poly.entity_id
_entity_poly.type
_entity_poly.pdbx_seq_one_letter_code
_entity_poly.pdbx_strand_id
1 'polypeptide(L)'
;PQGIQGPQGEHGHTGPQGPPGEKGLVGDKGEIGEQGSRGPPGPPGEKGAQGGMSEEGKRLIKELLELLASKNIITTEEQIKLTSYLY
;
A
#
# COMPACT_ATOMS: atom_id res chain seq x y z
N PRO A 1 -63.45 -64.30 -66.96
CA PRO A 1 -63.00 -62.91 -67.25
C PRO A 1 -62.11 -62.38 -66.11
N GLN A 2 -60.87 -62.01 -66.44
CA GLN A 2 -59.94 -61.43 -65.46
C GLN A 2 -60.12 -59.90 -65.46
N GLY A 3 -60.33 -59.32 -64.27
CA GLY A 3 -60.64 -57.90 -64.11
C GLY A 3 -59.46 -56.98 -64.44
N ILE A 4 -59.76 -55.81 -65.00
CA ILE A 4 -58.78 -54.74 -65.24
C ILE A 4 -58.12 -54.30 -63.91
N GLN A 5 -56.81 -54.13 -63.93
CA GLN A 5 -56.08 -53.63 -62.76
C GLN A 5 -56.48 -52.17 -62.51
N GLY A 6 -56.77 -51.84 -61.25
CA GLY A 6 -57.13 -50.48 -60.86
C GLY A 6 -55.98 -49.48 -61.06
N PRO A 7 -56.30 -48.18 -61.23
CA PRO A 7 -55.28 -47.16 -61.41
C PRO A 7 -54.36 -47.09 -60.18
N GLN A 8 -53.10 -46.71 -60.44
CA GLN A 8 -52.14 -46.48 -59.36
C GLN A 8 -52.62 -45.32 -58.48
N GLY A 9 -52.51 -45.49 -57.16
CA GLY A 9 -52.89 -44.45 -56.20
C GLY A 9 -52.04 -43.19 -56.35
N GLU A 10 -52.67 -42.05 -56.01
CA GLU A 10 -52.03 -40.73 -55.97
C GLU A 10 -50.79 -40.73 -55.05
N HIS A 11 -49.81 -39.88 -55.38
CA HIS A 11 -48.63 -39.73 -54.53
C HIS A 11 -49.00 -39.08 -53.19
N GLY A 12 -48.37 -39.53 -52.11
CA GLY A 12 -48.60 -38.99 -50.77
C GLY A 12 -48.17 -37.53 -50.67
N HIS A 13 -48.83 -36.78 -49.77
CA HIS A 13 -48.47 -35.40 -49.49
C HIS A 13 -47.07 -35.28 -48.85
N THR A 14 -46.38 -34.19 -49.14
CA THR A 14 -45.11 -33.84 -48.49
C THR A 14 -45.30 -33.72 -46.97
N GLY A 15 -44.35 -34.27 -46.21
CA GLY A 15 -44.37 -34.22 -44.76
C GLY A 15 -44.27 -32.79 -44.18
N PRO A 16 -44.61 -32.62 -42.89
CA PRO A 16 -44.55 -31.31 -42.24
C PRO A 16 -43.11 -30.80 -42.13
N GLN A 17 -42.97 -29.47 -42.00
CA GLN A 17 -41.69 -28.85 -41.70
C GLN A 17 -41.17 -29.33 -40.33
N GLY A 18 -39.86 -29.58 -40.25
CA GLY A 18 -39.20 -29.93 -39.00
C GLY A 18 -39.25 -28.81 -37.96
N PRO A 19 -39.00 -29.13 -36.67
CA PRO A 19 -39.03 -28.16 -35.59
C PRO A 19 -37.91 -27.11 -35.74
N PRO A 20 -38.08 -25.90 -35.16
CA PRO A 20 -37.01 -24.91 -35.06
C PRO A 20 -35.77 -25.47 -34.35
N GLY A 21 -34.59 -25.01 -34.76
CA GLY A 21 -33.33 -25.40 -34.11
C GLY A 21 -33.21 -24.89 -32.68
N GLU A 22 -32.30 -25.51 -31.91
CA GLU A 22 -32.05 -25.15 -30.52
C GLU A 22 -31.42 -23.75 -30.37
N LYS A 23 -31.66 -23.11 -29.22
CA LYS A 23 -31.06 -21.82 -28.89
C LYS A 23 -29.55 -21.99 -28.66
N GLY A 24 -28.76 -21.05 -29.19
CA GLY A 24 -27.32 -21.01 -28.95
C GLY A 24 -26.96 -20.87 -27.46
N LEU A 25 -25.76 -21.33 -27.11
CA LEU A 25 -25.23 -21.28 -25.75
C LEU A 25 -24.97 -19.83 -25.28
N VAL A 26 -25.02 -19.63 -23.97
CA VAL A 26 -24.66 -18.35 -23.33
C VAL A 26 -23.15 -18.16 -23.44
N GLY A 27 -22.72 -16.94 -23.78
CA GLY A 27 -21.29 -16.60 -23.89
C GLY A 27 -20.55 -16.64 -22.56
N ASP A 28 -19.23 -16.78 -22.64
CA ASP A 28 -18.37 -16.88 -21.46
C ASP A 28 -18.35 -15.60 -20.62
N LYS A 29 -18.03 -15.77 -19.33
CA LYS A 29 -17.86 -14.66 -18.39
C LYS A 29 -16.59 -13.88 -18.74
N GLY A 30 -16.67 -12.55 -18.69
CA GLY A 30 -15.51 -11.67 -18.88
C GLY A 30 -14.39 -11.90 -17.86
N GLU A 31 -13.18 -11.51 -18.24
CA GLU A 31 -11.97 -11.66 -17.42
C GLU A 31 -12.02 -10.83 -16.12
N ILE A 32 -11.24 -11.25 -15.12
CA ILE A 32 -11.08 -10.52 -13.86
C ILE A 32 -10.17 -9.31 -14.12
N GLY A 33 -10.55 -8.13 -13.61
CA GLY A 33 -9.75 -6.91 -13.74
C GLY A 33 -8.38 -6.99 -13.05
N GLU A 34 -7.45 -6.16 -13.49
CA GLU A 34 -6.08 -6.11 -12.94
C GLU A 34 -6.04 -5.69 -11.47
N GLN A 35 -5.00 -6.15 -10.76
CA GLN A 35 -4.75 -5.74 -9.38
C GLN A 35 -4.35 -4.26 -9.30
N GLY A 36 -4.88 -3.54 -8.31
CA GLY A 36 -4.56 -2.14 -8.08
C GLY A 36 -3.06 -1.90 -7.77
N SER A 37 -2.60 -0.67 -8.07
CA SER A 37 -1.22 -0.25 -7.84
C SER A 37 -0.85 -0.21 -6.35
N ARG A 38 0.45 -0.37 -6.05
CA ARG A 38 0.99 -0.18 -4.70
C ARG A 38 0.73 1.25 -4.20
N GLY A 39 0.39 1.38 -2.92
CA GLY A 39 0.22 2.69 -2.27
C GLY A 39 1.52 3.51 -2.21
N PRO A 40 1.41 4.82 -1.94
CA PRO A 40 2.57 5.70 -1.87
C PRO A 40 3.50 5.36 -0.68
N PRO A 41 4.77 5.81 -0.71
CA PRO A 41 5.66 5.73 0.45
C PRO A 41 5.07 6.43 1.69
N GLY A 42 5.46 5.96 2.88
CA GLY A 42 5.10 6.61 4.15
C GLY A 42 5.79 7.97 4.34
N PRO A 43 5.34 8.77 5.32
CA PRO A 43 5.94 10.06 5.62
C PRO A 43 7.38 9.94 6.17
N PRO A 44 8.20 11.00 6.10
CA PRO A 44 9.50 11.05 6.76
C PRO A 44 9.38 10.85 8.28
N GLY A 45 10.43 10.28 8.89
CA GLY A 45 10.51 10.11 10.34
C GLY A 45 10.66 11.43 11.11
N GLU A 46 10.41 11.38 12.42
CA GLU A 46 10.54 12.54 13.30
C GLU A 46 11.99 13.02 13.42
N LYS A 47 12.17 14.32 13.66
CA LYS A 47 13.48 14.90 13.92
C LYS A 47 14.05 14.35 15.24
N GLY A 48 15.32 13.96 15.25
CA GLY A 48 16.00 13.52 16.47
C GLY A 48 16.00 14.59 17.56
N ALA A 49 16.07 14.17 18.83
CA ALA A 49 16.13 15.06 19.97
C ALA A 49 17.31 16.04 19.86
N GLN A 50 17.12 17.28 20.33
CA GLN A 50 18.15 18.31 20.32
C GLN A 50 19.35 17.87 21.17
N GLY A 51 20.52 17.78 20.56
CA GLY A 51 21.78 17.48 21.26
C GLY A 51 22.20 18.68 22.10
N GLY A 52 22.21 18.51 23.42
CA GLY A 52 22.65 19.51 24.37
C GLY A 52 22.83 18.87 25.74
N MET A 53 23.70 19.46 26.56
CA MET A 53 23.84 19.02 27.94
C MET A 53 22.57 19.36 28.72
N SER A 54 22.08 18.45 29.56
CA SER A 54 20.91 18.72 30.40
C SER A 54 21.18 19.87 31.38
N GLU A 55 20.13 20.50 31.90
CA GLU A 55 20.27 21.58 32.88
C GLU A 55 20.99 21.08 34.16
N GLU A 56 20.78 19.83 34.55
CA GLU A 56 21.51 19.19 35.65
C GLU A 56 23.00 19.05 35.32
N GLY A 57 23.33 18.65 34.08
CA GLY A 57 24.72 18.54 33.63
C GLY A 57 25.44 19.89 33.63
N LYS A 58 24.76 20.96 33.16
CA LYS A 58 25.30 22.33 33.21
C LYS A 58 25.54 22.78 34.65
N ARG A 59 24.59 22.50 35.56
CA ARG A 59 24.71 22.84 36.98
C ARG A 59 25.92 22.17 37.63
N LEU A 60 26.12 20.86 37.38
CA LEU A 60 27.26 20.13 37.92
C LEU A 60 28.60 20.69 37.42
N ILE A 61 28.70 21.04 36.13
CA ILE A 61 29.93 21.66 35.61
C ILE A 61 30.13 23.03 36.25
N LYS A 62 29.08 23.84 36.40
CA LYS A 62 29.19 25.15 37.06
C LYS A 62 29.71 25.03 38.51
N GLU A 63 29.18 24.10 39.29
CA GLU A 63 29.65 23.81 40.66
C GLU A 63 31.12 23.35 40.66
N LEU A 64 31.53 22.53 39.69
CA LEU A 64 32.94 22.13 39.53
C LEU A 64 33.84 23.32 39.19
N LEU A 65 33.45 24.19 38.26
CA LEU A 65 34.22 25.38 37.89
C LEU A 65 34.39 26.33 39.08
N GLU A 66 33.34 26.53 39.88
CA GLU A 66 33.41 27.30 41.13
C GLU A 66 34.39 26.67 42.15
N LEU A 67 34.35 25.34 42.30
CA LEU A 67 35.28 24.62 43.17
C LEU A 67 36.74 24.78 42.71
N LEU A 68 37.01 24.64 41.41
CA LEU A 68 38.35 24.79 40.85
C LEU A 68 38.89 26.21 41.03
N ALA A 69 38.05 27.23 40.83
CA ALA A 69 38.41 28.62 41.07
C ALA A 69 38.70 28.88 42.57
N SER A 70 37.86 28.37 43.48
CA SER A 70 38.08 28.51 44.94
C SER A 70 39.38 27.85 45.42
N LYS A 71 39.84 26.81 44.72
CA LYS A 71 41.10 26.12 45.00
C LYS A 71 42.30 26.75 44.29
N ASN A 72 42.12 27.89 43.61
CA ASN A 72 43.11 28.54 42.77
C ASN A 72 43.73 27.60 41.71
N ILE A 73 42.97 26.59 41.26
CA ILE A 73 43.41 25.68 40.20
C ILE A 73 43.21 26.35 38.83
N ILE A 74 42.15 27.14 38.69
CA ILE A 74 41.87 27.98 37.53
C ILE A 74 41.71 29.43 37.98
N THR A 75 42.04 30.35 37.08
CA THR A 75 41.80 31.79 37.26
C THR A 75 40.33 32.13 37.05
N THR A 76 39.91 33.29 37.56
CA THR A 76 38.55 33.82 37.32
C THR A 76 38.26 34.02 35.84
N GLU A 77 39.25 34.44 35.05
CA GLU A 77 39.12 34.61 33.60
C GLU A 77 38.87 33.28 32.89
N GLU A 78 39.61 32.23 33.27
CA GLU A 78 39.39 30.87 32.77
C GLU A 78 38.01 30.34 33.20
N GLN A 79 37.59 30.59 34.44
CA GLN A 79 36.26 30.21 34.92
C GLN A 79 35.15 30.88 34.10
N ILE A 80 35.24 32.18 33.83
CA ILE A 80 34.26 32.94 33.03
C ILE A 80 34.20 32.37 31.60
N LYS A 81 35.37 32.15 30.98
CA LYS A 81 35.47 31.58 29.64
C LYS A 81 34.88 30.17 29.57
N LEU A 82 35.12 29.34 30.57
CA LEU A 82 34.57 27.98 30.60
C LEU A 82 33.06 27.98 30.84
N THR A 83 32.56 28.89 31.67
CA THR A 83 31.13 29.05 31.93
C THR A 83 30.37 29.49 30.67
N SER A 84 30.97 30.29 29.79
CA SER A 84 30.33 30.69 28.53
C SER A 84 30.13 29.55 27.52
N TYR A 85 30.75 28.38 27.73
CA TYR A 85 30.46 27.20 26.90
C TYR A 85 29.23 26.41 27.38
N LEU A 86 28.70 26.73 28.56
CA LEU A 86 27.51 26.07 29.13
C LEU A 86 26.19 26.74 28.71
N TYR A 87 26.25 27.99 28.23
CA TYR A 87 25.10 28.85 27.89
C TYR A 87 25.27 29.43 26.49
#